data_AF-A0AA35MGI6-F1
#
_entry.id   AF-A0AA35MGI6-F1
#
_cell.length_a   1.000
_cell.length_b   1.000
_cell.length_c   1.000
_cell.angle_alpha   90.00
_cell.angle_beta   90.00
_cell.angle_gamma   90.00
#
_symmetry.space_group_name_H-M   'P 1'
#
loop_
_entity.id
_entity.type
_entity.pdbx_description
1 polymer ?
#
loop_
_entity_poly.entity_id
_entity_poly.type
_entity_poly.pdbx_seq_one_letter_code
_entity_poly.pdbx_strand_id
1 'polypeptide(L)'
;MSGWGHLKLETSYILLSLQKTILRYEFDETVPLMDYLKVPYWTRRKDCDFFMNKGSSDEASANATADLFQNQALRTQGKAAFKASQARLDTSAKANGELFEKVKELGVLREIDDSSSITGKSYQITDLSLFQVNMCWMAAQMLVLKMLFDCSVVYPEYTDPAALRVLLRKESVHVWNFIPALLELESFVAVTSLDVIYPTSEVAMTEEKEYLLDLFASLDRYRQALPTDRVLLNKAIVSYSALFSGRISPHAPLDFETCKWWKQKKAYKDNEAPPTLTHFMSPPSG
;
A
#
# COMPACT_ATOMS: atom_id res chain seq x y z
N MET A 1 33.60 -24.91 6.43
CA MET A 1 32.93 -23.82 7.16
C MET A 1 33.57 -22.49 6.76
N SER A 2 32.91 -21.65 5.95
CA SER A 2 33.07 -20.16 5.95
C SER A 2 32.35 -19.40 4.82
N GLY A 3 31.83 -20.04 3.76
CA GLY A 3 31.06 -19.32 2.72
C GLY A 3 29.71 -18.76 3.20
N TRP A 4 29.01 -19.53 4.06
CA TRP A 4 27.70 -19.15 4.60
C TRP A 4 27.74 -18.01 5.63
N GLY A 5 28.87 -17.82 6.30
CA GLY A 5 29.04 -16.72 7.27
C GLY A 5 29.19 -15.36 6.59
N HIS A 6 29.91 -15.32 5.47
CA HIS A 6 30.10 -14.10 4.68
C HIS A 6 28.79 -13.66 4.02
N LEU A 7 28.04 -14.61 3.45
CA LEU A 7 26.74 -14.33 2.83
C LEU A 7 25.74 -13.75 3.84
N LYS A 8 25.67 -14.30 5.06
CA LYS A 8 24.78 -13.77 6.11
C LYS A 8 25.14 -12.33 6.52
N LEU A 9 26.43 -12.02 6.66
CA LEU A 9 26.89 -10.68 7.02
C LEU A 9 26.64 -9.65 5.92
N GLU A 10 26.90 -10.02 4.66
CA GLU A 10 26.62 -9.16 3.51
C GLU A 10 25.12 -8.92 3.32
N THR A 11 24.31 -9.98 3.42
CA THR A 11 22.84 -9.85 3.37
C THR A 11 22.37 -8.96 4.51
N SER A 12 22.74 -9.21 5.78
CA SER A 12 22.33 -8.35 6.90
C SER A 12 22.75 -6.88 6.75
N TYR A 13 23.94 -6.60 6.19
CA TYR A 13 24.37 -5.23 5.91
C TYR A 13 23.54 -4.57 4.79
N ILE A 14 23.28 -5.29 3.71
CA ILE A 14 22.41 -4.85 2.61
C ILE A 14 20.99 -4.58 3.14
N LEU A 15 20.46 -5.47 3.99
CA LEU A 15 19.15 -5.32 4.62
C LEU A 15 19.07 -4.09 5.53
N LEU A 16 20.06 -3.88 6.40
CA LEU A 16 20.11 -2.71 7.27
C LEU A 16 20.30 -1.40 6.49
N SER A 17 21.09 -1.42 5.42
CA SER A 17 21.27 -0.27 4.54
C SER A 17 20.01 0.03 3.75
N LEU A 18 19.35 -0.97 3.18
CA LEU A 18 18.06 -0.84 2.47
C LEU A 18 16.98 -0.34 3.42
N GLN A 19 16.85 -0.90 4.62
CA GLN A 19 15.85 -0.47 5.60
C GLN A 19 16.06 0.99 6.04
N LYS A 20 17.32 1.41 6.24
CA LYS A 20 17.64 2.82 6.50
C LYS A 20 17.35 3.70 5.30
N THR A 21 17.67 3.25 4.08
CA THR A 21 17.39 4.01 2.86
C THR A 21 15.89 4.14 2.62
N ILE A 22 15.10 3.08 2.80
CA ILE A 22 13.62 3.10 2.73
C ILE A 22 13.05 4.08 3.74
N LEU A 23 13.41 3.96 5.02
CA LEU A 23 12.90 4.84 6.07
C LEU A 23 13.29 6.31 5.85
N ARG A 24 14.49 6.56 5.31
CA ARG A 24 15.01 7.92 5.09
C ARG A 24 14.54 8.55 3.78
N TYR A 25 14.34 7.76 2.72
CA TYR A 25 13.86 8.27 1.42
C TYR A 25 12.33 8.31 1.34
N GLU A 26 11.62 7.36 1.95
CA GLU A 26 10.17 7.23 1.81
C GLU A 26 9.37 7.86 2.93
N PHE A 27 9.91 8.09 4.14
CA PHE A 27 9.13 8.67 5.24
C PHE A 27 9.56 10.10 5.61
N ASP A 28 10.84 10.44 5.62
CA ASP A 28 11.25 11.82 5.95
C ASP A 28 10.91 12.85 4.85
N GLU A 29 10.79 12.42 3.58
CA GLU A 29 10.62 13.34 2.44
C GLU A 29 9.35 13.14 1.58
N THR A 30 8.53 12.13 1.84
CA THR A 30 7.14 12.08 1.32
C THR A 30 6.16 12.86 2.19
N VAL A 31 6.49 13.08 3.48
CA VAL A 31 5.76 13.96 4.39
C VAL A 31 5.57 15.36 3.79
N PRO A 32 6.58 16.01 3.19
CA PRO A 32 6.39 17.23 2.42
C PRO A 32 5.34 17.11 1.32
N LEU A 33 5.33 16.05 0.49
CA LEU A 33 4.33 15.89 -0.57
C LEU A 33 2.93 15.78 0.01
N MET A 34 2.75 14.99 1.07
CA MET A 34 1.46 14.88 1.77
C MET A 34 1.06 16.19 2.44
N ASP A 35 2.00 16.97 2.97
CA ASP A 35 1.75 18.29 3.54
C ASP A 35 1.39 19.34 2.48
N TYR A 36 2.00 19.29 1.29
CA TYR A 36 1.57 20.08 0.12
C TYR A 36 0.17 19.67 -0.37
N LEU A 37 -0.17 18.38 -0.27
CA LEU A 37 -1.48 17.84 -0.65
C LEU A 37 -2.57 17.99 0.41
N LYS A 38 -2.23 18.26 1.68
CA LYS A 38 -3.20 18.64 2.73
C LYS A 38 -3.93 19.95 2.41
N VAL A 39 -3.36 20.78 1.52
CA VAL A 39 -3.85 22.13 1.23
C VAL A 39 -5.03 22.20 0.24
N PRO A 40 -5.38 21.17 -0.59
CA PRO A 40 -6.61 21.27 -1.42
C PRO A 40 -7.73 20.25 -1.18
N TYR A 41 -7.50 19.08 -0.55
CA TYR A 41 -8.55 18.03 -0.51
C TYR A 41 -9.74 18.41 0.39
N TRP A 42 -9.51 19.18 1.46
CA TRP A 42 -10.54 19.58 2.44
C TRP A 42 -11.08 21.00 2.23
N THR A 43 -10.28 21.86 1.59
CA THR A 43 -10.58 23.28 1.31
C THR A 43 -11.49 23.45 0.10
N ARG A 44 -11.35 22.63 -0.95
CA ARG A 44 -12.27 22.70 -2.12
C ARG A 44 -13.75 22.54 -1.78
N ARG A 45 -14.08 21.86 -0.67
CA ARG A 45 -15.49 21.73 -0.24
C ARG A 45 -16.03 22.99 0.45
N LYS A 46 -15.16 23.83 1.04
CA LYS A 46 -15.53 25.10 1.67
C LYS A 46 -15.45 26.29 0.71
N ASP A 47 -14.53 26.25 -0.25
CA ASP A 47 -14.35 27.35 -1.20
C ASP A 47 -15.52 27.45 -2.20
N CYS A 48 -16.19 26.33 -2.51
CA CYS A 48 -17.41 26.34 -3.32
C CYS A 48 -18.59 27.08 -2.63
N ASP A 49 -18.64 27.09 -1.29
CA ASP A 49 -19.68 27.81 -0.55
C ASP A 49 -19.34 29.30 -0.38
N PHE A 50 -18.05 29.67 -0.43
CA PHE A 50 -17.58 31.04 -0.27
C PHE A 50 -17.80 31.90 -1.52
N PHE A 51 -17.69 31.34 -2.72
CA PHE A 51 -17.92 32.06 -3.98
C PHE A 51 -19.38 32.44 -4.25
N MET A 52 -20.33 31.89 -3.50
CA MET A 52 -21.76 32.16 -3.70
C MET A 52 -22.28 33.34 -2.85
N ASN A 53 -21.46 33.94 -1.98
CA ASN A 53 -21.88 35.06 -1.14
C ASN A 53 -20.73 36.02 -0.81
N LYS A 54 -20.54 37.09 -1.61
CA LYS A 54 -20.57 38.49 -1.14
C LYS A 54 -20.10 39.49 -2.21
N GLY A 55 -20.70 40.68 -2.10
CA GLY A 55 -20.54 41.81 -2.99
C GLY A 55 -19.19 42.51 -2.95
N SER A 56 -19.01 43.33 -3.99
CA SER A 56 -17.85 44.09 -4.40
C SER A 56 -17.31 45.07 -3.36
N SER A 57 -16.02 44.96 -3.04
CA SER A 57 -15.15 46.07 -2.61
C SER A 57 -13.74 45.82 -3.13
N ASP A 58 -12.99 46.88 -3.42
CA ASP A 58 -11.67 46.83 -4.08
C ASP A 58 -10.61 46.04 -3.27
N GLU A 59 -10.81 45.83 -1.97
CA GLU A 59 -9.98 44.94 -1.14
C GLU A 59 -10.13 43.47 -1.53
N ALA A 60 -11.29 43.06 -2.06
CA ALA A 60 -11.50 41.70 -2.56
C ALA A 60 -10.65 41.39 -3.81
N SER A 61 -10.33 42.41 -4.61
CA SER A 61 -9.50 42.28 -5.82
C SER A 61 -8.03 42.05 -5.49
N ALA A 62 -7.50 42.77 -4.49
CA ALA A 62 -6.13 42.58 -4.01
C ALA A 62 -5.94 41.21 -3.33
N ASN A 63 -6.92 40.80 -2.51
CA ASN A 63 -6.90 39.47 -1.88
C ASN A 63 -7.05 38.34 -2.91
N ALA A 64 -7.92 38.47 -3.91
CA ALA A 64 -8.05 37.48 -4.99
C ALA A 64 -6.76 37.33 -5.81
N THR A 65 -6.01 38.41 -6.01
CA THR A 65 -4.74 38.40 -6.74
C THR A 65 -3.63 37.74 -5.92
N ALA A 66 -3.55 38.02 -4.61
CA ALA A 66 -2.63 37.35 -3.70
C ALA A 66 -2.92 35.84 -3.60
N ASP A 67 -4.20 35.45 -3.52
CA ASP A 67 -4.64 34.06 -3.53
C ASP A 67 -4.30 33.36 -4.86
N LEU A 68 -4.42 34.05 -5.99
CA LEU A 68 -4.01 33.53 -7.31
C LEU A 68 -2.49 33.27 -7.37
N PHE A 69 -1.67 34.21 -6.91
CA PHE A 69 -0.21 34.05 -6.89
C PHE A 69 0.23 32.95 -5.91
N GLN A 70 -0.38 32.88 -4.73
CA GLN A 70 -0.13 31.81 -3.76
C GLN A 70 -0.53 30.44 -4.33
N ASN A 71 -1.68 30.35 -5.00
CA ASN A 71 -2.11 29.13 -5.68
C ASN A 71 -1.17 28.73 -6.83
N GLN A 72 -0.66 29.69 -7.60
CA GLN A 72 0.29 29.40 -8.69
C GLN A 72 1.66 28.93 -8.15
N ALA A 73 2.15 29.56 -7.07
CA ALA A 73 3.37 29.14 -6.39
C ALA A 73 3.23 27.73 -5.81
N LEU A 74 2.11 27.44 -5.13
CA LEU A 74 1.80 26.11 -4.59
C LEU A 74 1.68 25.06 -5.69
N ARG A 75 1.05 25.37 -6.83
CA ARG A 75 0.99 24.47 -7.99
C ARG A 75 2.37 24.19 -8.58
N THR A 76 3.22 25.20 -8.68
CA THR A 76 4.59 25.05 -9.20
C THR A 76 5.43 24.18 -8.26
N GLN A 77 5.35 24.42 -6.95
CA GLN A 77 6.00 23.60 -5.93
C GLN A 77 5.47 22.16 -5.94
N GLY A 78 4.15 21.98 -6.00
CA GLY A 78 3.52 20.67 -6.09
C GLY A 78 3.97 19.88 -7.32
N LYS A 79 4.03 20.53 -8.49
CA LYS A 79 4.54 19.90 -9.73
C LYS A 79 6.02 19.51 -9.61
N ALA A 80 6.84 20.35 -9.00
CA ALA A 80 8.26 20.05 -8.77
C ALA A 80 8.44 18.87 -7.80
N ALA A 81 7.70 18.87 -6.69
CA ALA A 81 7.69 17.78 -5.72
C ALA A 81 7.22 16.47 -6.35
N PHE A 82 6.16 16.50 -7.17
CA PHE A 82 5.66 15.34 -7.90
C PHE A 82 6.73 14.74 -8.82
N LYS A 83 7.39 15.57 -9.64
CA LYS A 83 8.50 15.13 -10.51
C LYS A 83 9.67 14.53 -9.73
N ALA A 84 10.03 15.14 -8.60
CA ALA A 84 11.10 14.63 -7.75
C ALA A 84 10.73 13.27 -7.14
N SER A 85 9.48 13.08 -6.71
CA SER A 85 8.99 11.78 -6.22
C SER A 85 8.97 10.72 -7.32
N GLN A 86 8.58 11.08 -8.54
CA GLN A 86 8.61 10.15 -9.68
C GLN A 86 10.04 9.73 -10.03
N ALA A 87 10.99 10.67 -10.13
CA ALA A 87 12.40 10.35 -10.40
C ALA A 87 13.02 9.44 -9.31
N ARG A 88 12.61 9.62 -8.05
CA ARG A 88 13.02 8.76 -6.94
C ARG A 88 12.41 7.37 -7.05
N LEU A 89 11.13 7.27 -7.41
CA LEU A 89 10.48 6.00 -7.67
C LEU A 89 11.20 5.24 -8.80
N ASP A 90 11.55 5.92 -9.90
CA ASP A 90 12.27 5.32 -11.02
C ASP A 90 13.65 4.79 -10.59
N THR A 91 14.36 5.56 -9.76
CA THR A 91 15.66 5.14 -9.19
C THR A 91 15.50 3.93 -8.27
N SER A 92 14.49 3.94 -7.40
CA SER A 92 14.15 2.85 -6.49
C SER A 92 13.76 1.58 -7.27
N ALA A 93 12.91 1.70 -8.28
CA ALA A 93 12.49 0.61 -9.14
C ALA A 93 13.67 0.00 -9.92
N LYS A 94 14.60 0.83 -10.40
CA LYS A 94 15.83 0.35 -11.04
C LYS A 94 16.70 -0.44 -10.06
N ALA A 95 16.95 0.10 -8.85
CA ALA A 95 17.73 -0.58 -7.83
C ALA A 95 17.06 -1.90 -7.38
N ASN A 96 15.73 -1.92 -7.29
CA ASN A 96 14.96 -3.12 -7.01
C ASN A 96 15.13 -4.16 -8.12
N GLY A 97 15.03 -3.74 -9.38
CA GLY A 97 15.24 -4.63 -10.53
C GLY A 97 16.65 -5.25 -10.52
N GLU A 98 17.68 -4.45 -10.24
CA GLU A 98 19.06 -4.95 -10.11
C GLU A 98 19.20 -5.94 -8.95
N LEU A 99 18.60 -5.66 -7.79
CA LEU A 99 18.55 -6.60 -6.67
C LEU A 99 17.82 -7.89 -7.06
N PHE A 100 16.67 -7.77 -7.73
CA PHE A 100 15.82 -8.88 -8.14
C PHE A 100 16.53 -9.82 -9.10
N GLU A 101 17.21 -9.27 -10.10
CA GLU A 101 18.03 -10.05 -11.01
C GLU A 101 19.21 -10.69 -10.27
N LYS A 102 19.83 -9.98 -9.31
CA LYS A 102 20.93 -10.55 -8.54
C LYS A 102 20.49 -11.74 -7.67
N VAL A 103 19.34 -11.66 -7.04
CA VAL A 103 18.81 -12.77 -6.22
C VAL A 103 18.39 -13.97 -7.07
N LYS A 104 17.97 -13.74 -8.31
CA LYS A 104 17.75 -14.82 -9.31
C LYS A 104 19.06 -15.48 -9.71
N GLU A 105 20.09 -14.70 -10.05
CA GLU A 105 21.42 -15.23 -10.40
C GLU A 105 22.01 -16.10 -9.28
N LEU A 106 21.81 -15.70 -8.03
CA LEU A 106 22.26 -16.46 -6.86
C LEU A 106 21.40 -17.71 -6.58
N GLY A 107 20.33 -17.93 -7.35
CA GLY A 107 19.42 -19.06 -7.19
C GLY A 107 18.52 -18.98 -5.95
N VAL A 108 18.51 -17.81 -5.28
CA VAL A 108 17.73 -17.59 -4.06
C VAL A 108 16.24 -17.43 -4.37
N LEU A 109 15.96 -16.77 -5.49
CA LEU A 109 14.64 -16.58 -6.08
C LEU A 109 14.59 -17.27 -7.44
N ARG A 110 13.53 -18.02 -7.73
CA ARG A 110 13.31 -18.63 -9.04
C ARG A 110 11.89 -18.35 -9.49
N GLU A 111 11.75 -17.90 -10.73
CA GLU A 111 10.45 -17.82 -11.38
C GLU A 111 10.14 -19.21 -11.96
N ILE A 112 9.00 -19.77 -11.61
CA ILE A 112 8.53 -21.07 -12.08
C ILE A 112 7.15 -20.93 -12.71
N ASP A 113 6.84 -21.82 -13.66
CA ASP A 113 5.49 -21.91 -14.22
C ASP A 113 4.56 -22.54 -13.19
N ASP A 114 3.42 -21.90 -12.95
CA ASP A 114 2.44 -22.29 -11.93
C ASP A 114 1.02 -22.03 -12.46
N SER A 115 0.36 -23.10 -12.88
CA SER A 115 -1.00 -23.04 -13.40
C SER A 115 -2.06 -22.68 -12.34
N SER A 116 -1.72 -22.75 -11.05
CA SER A 116 -2.61 -22.34 -9.96
C SER A 116 -2.46 -20.86 -9.62
N SER A 117 -1.39 -20.22 -10.09
CA SER A 117 -1.19 -18.79 -9.97
C SER A 117 -2.05 -18.03 -10.98
N ILE A 118 -2.62 -16.92 -10.52
CA ILE A 118 -3.36 -15.92 -11.29
C ILE A 118 -2.60 -15.39 -12.52
N THR A 119 -1.27 -15.39 -12.49
CA THR A 119 -0.40 -14.90 -13.57
C THR A 119 0.15 -16.04 -14.44
N GLY A 120 -0.13 -17.30 -14.09
CA GLY A 120 0.51 -18.49 -14.65
C GLY A 120 1.96 -18.71 -14.18
N LYS A 121 2.46 -17.86 -13.27
CA LYS A 121 3.83 -17.90 -12.75
C LYS A 121 3.86 -17.71 -11.25
N SER A 122 4.87 -18.26 -10.60
CA SER A 122 5.12 -18.01 -9.18
C SER A 122 6.60 -17.90 -8.87
N TYR A 123 6.89 -17.28 -7.73
CA TYR A 123 8.24 -17.17 -7.20
C TYR A 123 8.49 -18.25 -6.16
N GLN A 124 9.43 -19.15 -6.46
CA GLN A 124 9.99 -20.07 -5.50
C GLN A 124 11.17 -19.41 -4.79
N ILE A 125 11.19 -19.49 -3.46
CA ILE A 125 12.18 -18.79 -2.64
C ILE A 125 12.85 -19.75 -1.69
N THR A 126 14.17 -19.67 -1.60
CA THR A 126 14.97 -20.54 -0.74
C THR A 126 15.41 -19.87 0.56
N ASP A 127 15.36 -18.54 0.64
CA ASP A 127 15.69 -17.74 1.83
C ASP A 127 14.50 -16.84 2.24
N LEU A 128 13.89 -17.16 3.38
CA LEU A 128 12.74 -16.44 3.92
C LEU A 128 13.05 -15.00 4.34
N SER A 129 14.27 -14.72 4.80
CA SER A 129 14.65 -13.36 5.20
C SER A 129 14.72 -12.45 3.98
N LEU A 130 15.28 -12.97 2.88
CA LEU A 130 15.35 -12.24 1.63
C LEU A 130 13.97 -12.06 1.00
N PHE A 131 13.08 -13.06 1.13
CA PHE A 131 11.68 -12.91 0.75
C PHE A 131 11.01 -11.73 1.45
N GLN A 132 11.08 -11.68 2.77
CA GLN A 132 10.43 -10.61 3.56
C GLN A 132 10.92 -9.23 3.15
N VAL A 133 12.21 -9.09 2.87
CA VAL A 133 12.80 -7.81 2.45
C VAL A 133 12.32 -7.40 1.08
N ASN A 134 12.29 -8.33 0.11
CA ASN A 134 11.75 -8.05 -1.21
C ASN A 134 10.28 -7.65 -1.14
N MET A 135 9.48 -8.33 -0.31
CA MET A 135 8.08 -8.00 -0.09
C MET A 135 7.91 -6.62 0.54
N CYS A 136 8.71 -6.27 1.56
CA CYS A 136 8.68 -4.94 2.16
C CYS A 136 9.06 -3.85 1.14
N TRP A 137 10.08 -4.11 0.31
CA TRP A 137 10.50 -3.18 -0.73
C TRP A 137 9.40 -2.99 -1.80
N MET A 138 8.79 -4.08 -2.25
CA MET A 138 7.66 -4.02 -3.17
C MET A 138 6.47 -3.29 -2.55
N ALA A 139 6.19 -3.49 -1.26
CA ALA A 139 5.13 -2.78 -0.55
C ALA A 139 5.35 -1.27 -0.56
N ALA A 140 6.57 -0.85 -0.22
CA ALA A 140 7.05 0.52 -0.30
C ALA A 140 6.86 1.13 -1.70
N GLN A 141 7.39 0.46 -2.74
CA GLN A 141 7.27 0.89 -4.14
C GLN A 141 5.80 0.99 -4.59
N MET A 142 4.97 0.00 -4.25
CA MET A 142 3.56 -0.03 -4.58
C MET A 142 2.77 1.08 -3.88
N LEU A 143 3.09 1.38 -2.63
CA LEU A 143 2.48 2.47 -1.88
C LEU A 143 2.75 3.83 -2.53
N VAL A 144 4.01 4.11 -2.85
CA VAL A 144 4.41 5.37 -3.52
C VAL A 144 3.76 5.46 -4.89
N LEU A 145 3.79 4.39 -5.68
CA LEU A 145 3.17 4.36 -7.00
C LEU A 145 1.65 4.57 -6.93
N LYS A 146 0.98 3.99 -5.93
CA LYS A 146 -0.45 4.23 -5.68
C LYS A 146 -0.73 5.68 -5.32
N MET A 147 0.08 6.29 -4.44
CA MET A 147 -0.04 7.71 -4.09
C MET A 147 0.12 8.61 -5.32
N LEU A 148 1.13 8.36 -6.16
CA LEU A 148 1.34 9.10 -7.40
C LEU A 148 0.15 8.93 -8.35
N PHE A 149 -0.37 7.70 -8.49
CA PHE A 149 -1.55 7.43 -9.30
C PHE A 149 -2.77 8.21 -8.79
N ASP A 150 -3.10 8.12 -7.51
CA ASP A 150 -4.23 8.84 -6.93
C ASP A 150 -4.08 10.36 -7.05
N CYS A 151 -2.86 10.87 -6.88
CA CYS A 151 -2.56 12.29 -7.11
C CYS A 151 -2.75 12.68 -8.58
N SER A 152 -2.32 11.85 -9.53
CA SER A 152 -2.46 12.13 -10.96
C SER A 152 -3.92 12.18 -11.41
N VAL A 153 -4.82 11.40 -10.78
CA VAL A 153 -6.26 11.46 -11.05
C VAL A 153 -6.83 12.84 -10.68
N VAL A 154 -6.31 13.46 -9.63
CA VAL A 154 -6.74 14.79 -9.17
C VAL A 154 -6.01 15.92 -9.90
N TYR A 155 -4.74 15.70 -10.25
CA TYR A 155 -3.84 16.65 -10.92
C TYR A 155 -3.27 16.05 -12.22
N PRO A 156 -4.10 15.81 -13.25
CA PRO A 156 -3.69 15.18 -14.49
C PRO A 156 -2.64 16.01 -15.27
N GLU A 157 -2.50 17.29 -14.96
CA GLU A 157 -1.47 18.17 -15.52
C GLU A 157 -0.05 17.92 -14.99
N TYR A 158 0.09 17.14 -13.91
CA TYR A 158 1.39 16.78 -13.33
C TYR A 158 1.99 15.54 -14.00
N THR A 159 1.15 14.56 -14.35
CA THR A 159 1.54 13.34 -15.06
C THR A 159 0.32 12.65 -15.65
N ASP A 160 0.53 11.78 -16.65
CA ASP A 160 -0.52 10.95 -17.23
C ASP A 160 -0.96 9.82 -16.25
N PRO A 161 -2.24 9.82 -15.81
CA PRO A 161 -2.78 8.76 -14.95
C PRO A 161 -2.82 7.40 -15.63
N ALA A 162 -2.99 7.34 -16.96
CA ALA A 162 -3.05 6.08 -17.70
C ALA A 162 -1.70 5.37 -17.68
N ALA A 163 -0.61 6.10 -17.92
CA ALA A 163 0.75 5.58 -17.80
C ALA A 163 1.05 5.03 -16.39
N LEU A 164 0.68 5.78 -15.34
CA LEU A 164 0.86 5.31 -13.95
C LEU A 164 0.01 4.07 -13.63
N ARG A 165 -1.21 3.97 -14.16
CA ARG A 165 -2.05 2.78 -14.00
C ARG A 165 -1.42 1.55 -14.64
N VAL A 166 -0.84 1.69 -15.84
CA VAL A 166 -0.12 0.60 -16.52
C VAL A 166 1.08 0.15 -15.70
N LEU A 167 1.86 1.10 -15.17
CA LEU A 167 2.99 0.79 -14.30
C LEU A 167 2.54 0.08 -13.02
N LEU A 168 1.50 0.60 -12.35
CA LEU A 168 0.96 0.02 -11.13
C LEU A 168 0.46 -1.41 -11.35
N ARG A 169 -0.16 -1.68 -12.50
CA ARG A 169 -0.55 -3.04 -12.90
C ARG A 169 0.66 -3.94 -13.11
N LYS A 170 1.67 -3.47 -13.84
CA LYS A 170 2.90 -4.26 -14.09
C LYS A 170 3.57 -4.67 -12.78
N GLU A 171 3.74 -3.74 -11.85
CA GLU A 171 4.34 -4.03 -10.54
C GLU A 171 3.43 -4.92 -9.67
N SER A 172 2.10 -4.78 -9.79
CA SER A 172 1.13 -5.67 -9.12
C SER A 172 1.29 -7.14 -9.53
N VAL A 173 1.55 -7.41 -10.82
CA VAL A 173 1.80 -8.77 -11.32
C VAL A 173 3.00 -9.41 -10.63
N HIS A 174 4.07 -8.65 -10.38
CA HIS A 174 5.23 -9.15 -9.62
C HIS A 174 4.87 -9.46 -8.17
N VAL A 175 4.06 -8.62 -7.51
CA VAL A 175 3.52 -8.91 -6.17
C VAL A 175 2.68 -10.18 -6.17
N TRP A 176 1.84 -10.39 -7.18
CA TRP A 176 0.97 -11.56 -7.26
C TRP A 176 1.73 -12.87 -7.44
N ASN A 177 2.88 -12.86 -8.12
CA ASN A 177 3.75 -14.04 -8.23
C ASN A 177 4.30 -14.52 -6.87
N PHE A 178 4.28 -13.67 -5.84
CA PHE A 178 4.66 -14.04 -4.47
C PHE A 178 3.52 -14.68 -3.67
N ILE A 179 2.27 -14.64 -4.15
CA ILE A 179 1.12 -15.16 -3.41
C ILE A 179 1.26 -16.65 -3.07
N PRO A 180 1.69 -17.55 -3.98
CA PRO A 180 1.87 -18.95 -3.63
C PRO A 180 2.89 -19.15 -2.50
N ALA A 181 4.04 -18.48 -2.58
CA ALA A 181 5.05 -18.53 -1.51
C ALA A 181 4.53 -17.95 -0.18
N LEU A 182 3.71 -16.89 -0.22
CA LEU A 182 3.06 -16.34 0.98
C LEU A 182 2.13 -17.36 1.64
N LEU A 183 1.38 -18.13 0.85
CA LEU A 183 0.42 -19.11 1.34
C LEU A 183 1.10 -20.33 1.97
N GLU A 184 2.36 -20.59 1.64
CA GLU A 184 3.18 -21.64 2.28
C GLU A 184 3.72 -21.22 3.66
N LEU A 185 3.66 -19.93 4.00
CA LEU A 185 4.09 -19.43 5.30
C LEU A 185 3.04 -19.67 6.39
N GLU A 186 3.47 -19.54 7.64
CA GLU A 186 2.54 -19.54 8.76
C GLU A 186 1.45 -18.47 8.56
N SER A 187 0.19 -18.82 8.86
CA SER A 187 -0.97 -17.99 8.54
C SER A 187 -0.88 -16.58 9.12
N PHE A 188 -0.24 -16.41 10.27
CA PHE A 188 0.00 -15.09 10.85
C PHE A 188 0.88 -14.20 9.95
N VAL A 189 1.99 -14.75 9.44
CA VAL A 189 2.93 -14.05 8.55
C VAL A 189 2.30 -13.75 7.20
N ALA A 190 1.57 -14.73 6.64
CA ALA A 190 0.83 -14.57 5.39
C ALA A 190 -0.18 -13.41 5.48
N VAL A 191 -0.93 -13.36 6.58
CA VAL A 191 -1.92 -12.32 6.83
C VAL A 191 -1.28 -10.93 7.01
N THR A 192 -0.17 -10.80 7.74
CA THR A 192 0.51 -9.50 7.87
C THR A 192 1.09 -9.01 6.54
N SER A 193 1.36 -9.93 5.62
CA SER A 193 1.88 -9.59 4.29
C SER A 193 0.79 -9.16 3.31
N LEU A 194 -0.50 -9.25 3.68
CA LEU A 194 -1.62 -8.80 2.83
C LEU A 194 -1.59 -7.29 2.55
N ASP A 195 -0.88 -6.51 3.39
CA ASP A 195 -0.79 -5.06 3.26
C ASP A 195 -0.20 -4.63 1.91
N VAL A 196 0.71 -5.42 1.33
CA VAL A 196 1.25 -5.19 -0.02
C VAL A 196 0.25 -5.53 -1.14
N ILE A 197 -0.72 -6.40 -0.86
CA ILE A 197 -1.68 -6.90 -1.84
C ILE A 197 -2.88 -5.95 -1.97
N TYR A 198 -3.33 -5.31 -0.88
CA TYR A 198 -4.50 -4.41 -0.93
C TYR A 198 -4.44 -3.38 -2.08
N PRO A 199 -3.33 -2.64 -2.29
CA PRO A 199 -3.25 -1.63 -3.35
C PRO A 199 -3.38 -2.22 -4.77
N THR A 200 -2.99 -3.48 -4.95
CA THR A 200 -3.00 -4.16 -6.26
C THR A 200 -4.41 -4.46 -6.77
N SER A 201 -5.39 -4.58 -5.86
CA SER A 201 -6.78 -4.93 -6.19
C SER A 201 -7.48 -3.90 -7.07
N GLU A 202 -7.06 -2.63 -7.04
CA GLU A 202 -7.66 -1.54 -7.84
C GLU A 202 -7.24 -1.62 -9.33
N VAL A 203 -6.15 -2.32 -9.64
CA VAL A 203 -5.64 -2.49 -11.01
C VAL A 203 -5.81 -3.90 -11.56
N ALA A 204 -6.41 -4.79 -10.76
CA ALA A 204 -6.78 -6.14 -11.16
C ALA A 204 -7.92 -6.14 -12.20
N MET A 205 -7.83 -7.05 -13.17
CA MET A 205 -8.91 -7.40 -14.08
C MET A 205 -9.96 -8.24 -13.34
N THR A 206 -11.09 -8.54 -13.98
CA THR A 206 -12.22 -9.24 -13.35
C THR A 206 -11.80 -10.57 -12.72
N GLU A 207 -11.14 -11.46 -13.47
CA GLU A 207 -10.71 -12.77 -12.98
C GLU A 207 -9.67 -12.65 -11.86
N GLU A 208 -8.71 -11.75 -12.07
CA GLU A 208 -7.66 -11.46 -11.10
C GLU A 208 -8.24 -10.98 -9.77
N LYS A 209 -9.23 -10.11 -9.86
CA LYS A 209 -9.91 -9.54 -8.72
C LYS A 209 -10.68 -10.60 -7.95
N GLU A 210 -11.36 -11.52 -8.63
CA GLU A 210 -12.04 -12.63 -7.96
C GLU A 210 -11.04 -13.53 -7.23
N TYR A 211 -9.92 -13.87 -7.86
CA TYR A 211 -8.85 -14.61 -7.20
C TYR A 211 -8.32 -13.89 -5.94
N LEU A 212 -8.09 -12.58 -6.02
CA LEU A 212 -7.65 -11.79 -4.86
C LEU A 212 -8.71 -11.78 -3.75
N LEU A 213 -9.99 -11.66 -4.09
CA LEU A 213 -11.07 -11.71 -3.10
C LEU A 213 -11.15 -13.07 -2.41
N ASP A 214 -10.92 -14.18 -3.15
CA ASP A 214 -10.83 -15.52 -2.57
C ASP A 214 -9.62 -15.65 -1.64
N LEU A 215 -8.48 -15.09 -2.04
CA LEU A 215 -7.28 -15.02 -1.21
C LEU A 215 -7.57 -14.30 0.12
N PHE A 216 -8.13 -13.10 0.07
CA PHE A 216 -8.48 -12.33 1.27
C PHE A 216 -9.46 -13.08 2.18
N ALA A 217 -10.51 -13.68 1.60
CA ALA A 217 -11.48 -14.46 2.37
C ALA A 217 -10.86 -15.72 3.01
N SER A 218 -9.94 -16.39 2.30
CA SER A 218 -9.29 -17.61 2.81
C SER A 218 -8.34 -17.32 3.97
N LEU A 219 -7.53 -16.26 3.85
CA LEU A 219 -6.58 -15.84 4.88
C LEU A 219 -7.28 -15.24 6.10
N ASP A 220 -8.46 -14.62 5.90
CA ASP A 220 -9.24 -14.07 6.99
C ASP A 220 -10.09 -15.11 7.75
N ARG A 221 -10.15 -16.36 7.30
CA ARG A 221 -11.00 -17.42 7.89
C ARG A 221 -10.86 -17.53 9.42
N TYR A 222 -9.66 -17.34 9.95
CA TYR A 222 -9.39 -17.44 11.39
C TYR A 222 -9.57 -16.12 12.14
N ARG A 223 -9.23 -14.97 11.52
CA ARG A 223 -9.33 -13.66 12.16
C ARG A 223 -10.76 -13.14 12.17
N GLN A 224 -11.52 -13.55 11.16
CA GLN A 224 -12.85 -13.05 10.83
C GLN A 224 -12.83 -11.54 10.99
N ALA A 225 -11.96 -10.85 10.26
CA ALA A 225 -11.78 -9.40 10.29
C ALA A 225 -12.43 -8.69 9.09
N LEU A 226 -12.80 -9.44 8.06
CA LEU A 226 -13.38 -8.97 6.83
C LEU A 226 -14.81 -9.50 6.70
N PRO A 227 -15.69 -8.78 5.98
CA PRO A 227 -17.03 -9.26 5.71
C PRO A 227 -16.98 -10.49 4.80
N THR A 228 -17.91 -11.43 5.02
CA THR A 228 -18.05 -12.64 4.20
C THR A 228 -18.80 -12.39 2.89
N ASP A 229 -19.66 -11.36 2.85
CA ASP A 229 -20.33 -10.95 1.61
C ASP A 229 -19.32 -10.41 0.59
N ARG A 230 -19.40 -10.89 -0.64
CA ARG A 230 -18.41 -10.61 -1.69
C ARG A 230 -18.34 -9.14 -2.08
N VAL A 231 -19.49 -8.48 -2.16
CA VAL A 231 -19.58 -7.06 -2.53
C VAL A 231 -19.00 -6.19 -1.42
N LEU A 232 -19.35 -6.50 -0.17
CA LEU A 232 -18.80 -5.82 1.00
C LEU A 232 -17.30 -6.08 1.17
N LEU A 233 -16.82 -7.29 0.88
CA LEU A 233 -15.39 -7.64 0.93
C LEU A 233 -14.59 -6.79 -0.06
N ASN A 234 -15.06 -6.70 -1.30
CA ASN A 234 -14.44 -5.84 -2.31
C ASN A 234 -14.43 -4.37 -1.86
N LYS A 235 -15.54 -3.86 -1.32
CA LYS A 235 -15.57 -2.49 -0.78
C LYS A 235 -14.58 -2.28 0.36
N ALA A 236 -14.44 -3.26 1.25
CA ALA A 236 -13.50 -3.20 2.37
C ALA A 236 -12.05 -3.16 1.87
N ILE A 237 -11.67 -4.03 0.94
CA ILE A 237 -10.33 -4.08 0.33
C ILE A 237 -9.96 -2.77 -0.35
N VAL A 238 -10.87 -2.22 -1.17
CA VAL A 238 -10.65 -0.91 -1.84
C VAL A 238 -10.54 0.22 -0.81
N SER A 239 -11.30 0.15 0.28
CA SER A 239 -11.21 1.14 1.36
C SER A 239 -9.88 1.06 2.11
N TYR A 240 -9.36 -0.15 2.36
CA TYR A 240 -8.02 -0.33 2.92
C TYR A 240 -6.95 0.25 2.00
N SER A 241 -6.98 -0.06 0.71
CA SER A 241 -6.08 0.54 -0.29
C SER A 241 -6.14 2.08 -0.28
N ALA A 242 -7.34 2.65 -0.16
CA ALA A 242 -7.55 4.08 -0.04
C ALA A 242 -6.96 4.68 1.25
N LEU A 243 -7.01 3.93 2.36
CA LEU A 243 -6.45 4.34 3.64
C LEU A 243 -4.91 4.37 3.56
N PHE A 244 -4.30 3.33 3.03
CA PHE A 244 -2.84 3.24 2.88
C PHE A 244 -2.27 4.35 2.00
N SER A 245 -2.91 4.62 0.87
CA SER A 245 -2.53 5.70 -0.05
C SER A 245 -2.80 7.11 0.47
N GLY A 246 -3.44 7.25 1.65
CA GLY A 246 -3.82 8.55 2.21
C GLY A 246 -4.98 9.23 1.47
N ARG A 247 -5.63 8.54 0.52
CA ARG A 247 -6.84 9.01 -0.19
C ARG A 247 -8.01 9.18 0.79
N ILE A 248 -8.04 8.39 1.86
CA ILE A 248 -9.02 8.49 2.94
C ILE A 248 -8.27 8.70 4.26
N SER A 249 -8.74 9.64 5.09
CA SER A 249 -8.19 9.86 6.43
C SER A 249 -8.51 8.66 7.35
N PRO A 250 -7.60 8.24 8.25
CA PRO A 250 -7.91 7.23 9.26
C PRO A 250 -9.05 7.64 10.21
N HIS A 251 -9.35 8.94 10.28
CA HIS A 251 -10.47 9.49 11.05
C HIS A 251 -11.73 9.69 10.22
N ALA A 252 -11.65 9.50 8.90
CA ALA A 252 -12.85 9.56 8.06
C ALA A 252 -13.76 8.39 8.45
N PRO A 253 -15.07 8.65 8.62
CA PRO A 253 -16.03 7.59 8.81
C PRO A 253 -16.02 6.69 7.57
N LEU A 254 -15.40 5.51 7.66
CA LEU A 254 -15.57 4.47 6.65
C LEU A 254 -17.06 4.20 6.51
N ASP A 255 -17.60 4.29 5.28
CA ASP A 255 -19.02 4.15 5.00
C ASP A 255 -19.60 2.92 5.74
N PHE A 256 -20.49 3.22 6.68
CA PHE A 256 -20.65 2.49 7.94
C PHE A 256 -21.42 1.17 7.81
N GLU A 257 -21.84 0.77 6.61
CA GLU A 257 -22.38 -0.58 6.40
C GLU A 257 -21.30 -1.66 6.57
N THR A 258 -20.06 -1.40 6.17
CA THR A 258 -18.91 -2.29 6.45
C THR A 258 -18.44 -2.20 7.91
N CYS A 259 -18.64 -1.04 8.56
CA CYS A 259 -18.32 -0.86 9.97
C CYS A 259 -19.39 -1.40 10.93
N LYS A 260 -20.59 -1.80 10.49
CA LYS A 260 -21.55 -2.51 11.37
C LYS A 260 -20.90 -3.78 11.95
N TRP A 261 -20.08 -4.45 11.15
CA TRP A 261 -19.28 -5.60 11.55
C TRP A 261 -18.19 -5.22 12.59
N TRP A 262 -17.47 -4.10 12.39
CA TRP A 262 -16.51 -3.57 13.38
C TRP A 262 -17.17 -3.10 14.68
N LYS A 263 -18.35 -2.47 14.59
CA LYS A 263 -19.17 -2.06 15.74
C LYS A 263 -19.74 -3.28 16.46
N GLN A 264 -20.12 -4.34 15.75
CA GLN A 264 -20.52 -5.63 16.35
C GLN A 264 -19.35 -6.29 17.07
N LYS A 265 -18.14 -6.31 16.49
CA LYS A 265 -16.94 -6.85 17.16
C LYS A 265 -16.52 -6.02 18.38
N LYS A 266 -16.69 -4.69 18.31
CA LYS A 266 -16.50 -3.79 19.45
C LYS A 266 -17.57 -4.03 20.53
N ALA A 267 -18.85 -4.17 20.16
CA ALA A 267 -19.92 -4.51 21.09
C ALA A 267 -19.77 -5.93 21.67
N TYR A 268 -19.16 -6.87 20.95
CA TYR A 268 -18.79 -8.19 21.46
C TYR A 268 -17.65 -8.08 22.48
N LYS A 269 -16.58 -7.34 22.15
CA LYS A 269 -15.45 -7.05 23.07
C LYS A 269 -15.88 -6.29 24.33
N ASP A 270 -16.86 -5.40 24.20
CA ASP A 270 -17.34 -4.58 25.31
C ASP A 270 -18.37 -5.33 26.19
N ASN A 271 -18.92 -6.47 25.73
CA ASN A 271 -19.91 -7.28 26.47
C ASN A 271 -19.43 -8.68 26.88
N GLU A 272 -18.28 -9.17 26.39
CA GLU A 272 -17.67 -10.40 26.87
C GLU A 272 -16.47 -10.07 27.78
N ALA A 273 -16.51 -10.56 29.03
CA ALA A 273 -15.31 -10.64 29.84
C ALA A 273 -14.25 -11.41 29.04
N PRO A 274 -12.98 -10.94 29.00
CA PRO A 274 -11.96 -11.59 28.20
C PRO A 274 -11.89 -13.07 28.57
N PRO A 275 -11.84 -14.00 27.59
CA PRO A 275 -11.75 -15.41 27.90
C PRO A 275 -10.49 -15.63 28.74
N THR A 276 -10.67 -16.04 29.98
CA THR A 276 -9.58 -16.53 30.83
C THR A 276 -8.90 -17.66 30.06
N LEU A 277 -7.64 -17.44 29.67
CA LEU A 277 -6.76 -18.45 29.08
C LEU A 277 -6.39 -19.49 30.16
N THR A 278 -7.36 -20.30 30.61
CA THR A 278 -7.14 -21.35 31.62
C THR A 278 -7.17 -22.77 31.06
N HIS A 279 -7.25 -22.95 29.73
CA HIS A 279 -7.29 -24.29 29.11
C HIS A 279 -6.30 -24.48 27.95
N PHE A 280 -5.04 -24.11 28.15
CA PHE A 280 -3.95 -24.74 27.42
C PHE A 280 -2.86 -25.12 28.42
N MET A 281 -2.47 -26.39 28.42
CA MET A 281 -1.45 -27.05 29.25
C MET A 281 -1.92 -27.64 30.59
N SER A 282 -2.74 -28.70 30.51
CA SER A 282 -2.50 -29.84 31.40
C SER A 282 -1.52 -30.77 30.67
N PRO A 283 -0.32 -31.05 31.21
CA PRO A 283 0.55 -32.07 30.63
C PRO A 283 -0.15 -33.44 30.70
N PRO A 284 0.10 -34.34 29.73
CA PRO A 284 -0.43 -35.69 29.80
C PRO A 284 0.13 -36.37 31.06
N SER A 285 -0.76 -36.81 31.95
CA SER A 285 -0.41 -37.63 33.10
C SER A 285 0.03 -39.01 32.60
N GLY A 286 1.34 -39.28 32.71
CA GLY A 286 1.87 -40.63 32.87
C GLY A 286 1.94 -41.01 34.33
#